data_AF-A0A0Q5WMU8-F1
#
_entry.id   AF-A0A0Q5WMU8-F1
#
_cell.length_a   1.000
_cell.length_b   1.000
_cell.length_c   1.000
_cell.angle_alpha   90.00
_cell.angle_beta   90.00
_cell.angle_gamma   90.00
#
_symmetry.space_group_name_H-M   'P 1'
#
loop_
_entity.id
_entity.type
_entity.pdbx_description
1 polymer ?
#
loop_
_entity_poly.entity_id
_entity_poly.type
_entity_poly.pdbx_seq_one_letter_code
_entity_poly.pdbx_strand_id
1 'polypeptide(L)'
;MGKAECISYDEHQLPYVDLGSARIRMEKEPAPEWALKKAQEELREVPGVKEQAIKDLRELIQNEKYLNLPLDDEYMMMFLRPTHYYPESALKRLKNFYHMKLKYGIACENIIPSQLRNVFEANILNLLPQRDQHGRRLLVLEAGSKKVEAITSALGGPIPRHSIDRTGFDGGALLPNLRRSGDHRYGRAAT
;
A
#
# COMPACT_ATOMS: atom_id res chain seq x y z
N MET A 1 10.65 12.98 -21.10
CA MET A 1 9.83 12.19 -20.14
C MET A 1 8.70 13.10 -19.72
N GLY A 2 7.44 12.73 -19.99
CA GLY A 2 6.33 13.66 -19.81
C GLY A 2 6.03 13.95 -18.35
N LYS A 3 5.56 15.16 -18.07
CA LYS A 3 5.12 15.57 -16.73
C LYS A 3 3.82 14.84 -16.43
N ALA A 4 3.70 14.26 -15.23
CA ALA A 4 2.43 13.73 -14.76
C ALA A 4 1.47 14.91 -14.51
N GLU A 5 0.53 15.13 -15.42
CA GLU A 5 -0.62 15.99 -15.13
C GLU A 5 -1.62 15.25 -14.24
N CYS A 6 -2.63 15.96 -13.75
CA CYS A 6 -3.61 15.48 -12.78
C CYS A 6 -4.23 14.11 -13.16
N ILE A 7 -4.70 13.39 -12.13
CA ILE A 7 -5.47 12.15 -12.32
C ILE A 7 -6.62 12.44 -13.29
N SER A 8 -6.63 11.72 -14.40
CA SER A 8 -7.67 11.76 -15.43
C SER A 8 -8.51 10.47 -15.37
N TYR A 9 -9.67 10.46 -16.03
CA TYR A 9 -10.58 9.31 -16.01
C TYR A 9 -10.83 8.80 -17.42
N ASP A 10 -10.81 7.48 -17.60
CA ASP A 10 -11.14 6.85 -18.88
C ASP A 10 -12.66 6.69 -19.06
N GLU A 11 -13.08 6.11 -20.20
CA GLU A 11 -14.49 5.88 -20.54
C GLU A 11 -15.23 4.98 -19.52
N HIS A 12 -14.50 4.25 -18.69
CA HIS A 12 -15.04 3.40 -17.62
C HIS A 12 -14.92 4.04 -16.23
N GLN A 13 -14.63 5.35 -16.15
CA GLN A 13 -14.42 6.09 -14.90
C GLN A 13 -13.24 5.54 -14.08
N LEU A 14 -12.23 4.96 -14.72
CA LEU A 14 -11.02 4.51 -14.04
C LEU A 14 -9.97 5.62 -14.02
N PRO A 15 -9.39 5.91 -12.84
CA PRO A 15 -8.35 6.92 -12.74
C PRO A 15 -7.06 6.44 -13.41
N TYR A 16 -6.47 7.32 -14.21
CA TYR A 16 -5.16 7.14 -14.82
C TYR A 16 -4.32 8.42 -14.77
N VAL A 17 -3.01 8.25 -14.88
CA VAL A 17 -2.03 9.32 -15.03
C VAL A 17 -1.53 9.29 -16.47
N ASP A 18 -1.72 10.38 -17.19
CA ASP A 18 -1.18 10.55 -18.55
C ASP A 18 0.24 11.13 -18.47
N LEU A 19 1.20 10.45 -19.09
CA LEU A 19 2.58 10.89 -19.20
C LEU A 19 2.91 11.40 -20.61
N GLY A 20 1.90 11.61 -21.47
CA GLY A 20 2.01 12.00 -22.87
C GLY A 20 2.47 10.87 -23.78
N SER A 21 3.52 10.14 -23.41
CA SER A 21 4.00 8.96 -24.16
C SER A 21 3.32 7.65 -23.75
N ALA A 22 2.68 7.62 -22.59
CA ALA A 22 2.04 6.43 -22.05
C ALA A 22 1.07 6.80 -20.92
N ARG A 23 0.15 5.87 -20.60
CA ARG A 23 -0.80 6.01 -19.49
C ARG A 23 -0.50 4.98 -18.40
N ILE A 24 -0.63 5.42 -17.16
CA ILE A 24 -0.51 4.57 -15.98
C ILE A 24 -1.86 4.52 -15.29
N ARG A 25 -2.42 3.32 -15.10
CA ARG A 25 -3.70 3.13 -14.41
C ARG A 25 -3.68 1.94 -13.47
N MET A 26 -4.70 1.86 -12.62
CA MET A 26 -5.02 0.62 -11.92
C MET A 26 -5.64 -0.35 -12.94
N GLU A 27 -5.08 -1.55 -13.02
CA GLU A 27 -5.60 -2.62 -13.90
C GLU A 27 -6.72 -3.33 -13.14
N LYS A 28 -7.93 -3.30 -13.71
CA LYS A 28 -9.10 -4.02 -13.21
C LYS A 28 -9.38 -5.29 -14.02
N GLU A 29 -8.66 -5.46 -15.11
CA GLU A 29 -8.73 -6.63 -15.97
C GLU A 29 -8.25 -7.87 -15.21
N PRO A 30 -8.80 -9.06 -15.52
CA PRO A 30 -8.29 -10.30 -14.96
C PRO A 30 -6.79 -10.46 -15.20
N ALA A 31 -6.09 -10.97 -14.19
CA ALA A 31 -4.67 -11.27 -14.34
C ALA A 31 -4.43 -12.27 -15.48
N PRO A 32 -3.35 -12.11 -16.26
CA PRO A 32 -3.04 -13.03 -17.34
C PRO A 32 -2.76 -14.45 -16.81
N GLU A 33 -2.99 -15.46 -17.64
CA GLU A 33 -2.93 -16.88 -17.25
C GLU A 33 -1.60 -17.26 -16.58
N TRP A 34 -0.48 -16.77 -17.11
CA TRP A 34 0.85 -17.03 -16.53
C TRP A 34 0.97 -16.51 -15.08
N ALA A 35 0.33 -15.39 -14.76
CA ALA A 35 0.36 -14.80 -13.43
C ALA A 35 -0.55 -15.58 -12.46
N LEU A 36 -1.69 -16.06 -12.94
CA LEU A 36 -2.58 -16.94 -12.19
C LEU A 36 -1.91 -18.27 -11.85
N LYS A 37 -1.23 -18.89 -12.83
CA LYS A 37 -0.45 -20.12 -12.62
C LYS A 37 0.67 -19.91 -11.60
N LYS A 38 1.42 -18.82 -11.72
CA LYS A 38 2.44 -18.45 -10.74
C LYS A 38 1.87 -18.29 -9.32
N ALA A 39 0.70 -17.66 -9.18
CA ALA A 39 0.03 -17.51 -7.89
C ALA A 39 -0.40 -18.86 -7.29
N GLN A 40 -0.87 -19.80 -8.11
CA GLN A 40 -1.19 -21.16 -7.68
C GLN A 40 0.06 -21.89 -7.18
N GLU A 41 1.15 -21.84 -7.95
CA GLU A 41 2.41 -22.55 -7.67
C GLU A 41 3.16 -21.98 -6.46
N GLU A 42 3.27 -20.65 -6.36
CA GLU A 42 4.12 -20.00 -5.34
C GLU A 42 3.34 -19.60 -4.08
N LEU A 43 2.07 -19.23 -4.21
CA LEU A 43 1.29 -18.63 -3.12
C LEU A 43 0.24 -19.56 -2.53
N ARG A 44 0.02 -20.75 -3.11
CA ARG A 44 -1.10 -21.64 -2.77
C ARG A 44 -2.46 -21.00 -3.05
N GLU A 45 -2.53 -20.12 -4.06
CA GLU A 45 -3.76 -19.45 -4.48
C GLU A 45 -4.66 -20.40 -5.30
N VAL A 46 -5.22 -21.41 -4.64
CA VAL A 46 -6.19 -22.35 -5.23
C VAL A 46 -7.57 -22.16 -4.58
N PRO A 47 -8.69 -22.41 -5.29
CA PRO A 47 -10.04 -22.06 -4.84
C PRO A 47 -10.32 -22.40 -3.36
N GLY A 48 -10.21 -23.67 -2.97
CA GLY A 48 -10.51 -24.10 -1.61
C GLY A 48 -9.58 -23.53 -0.52
N VAL A 49 -8.30 -23.28 -0.83
CA VAL A 49 -7.36 -22.66 0.12
C VAL A 49 -7.65 -21.17 0.26
N LYS A 50 -7.89 -20.49 -0.87
CA LYS A 50 -8.20 -19.07 -0.92
C LYS A 50 -9.48 -18.75 -0.16
N GLU A 51 -10.56 -19.47 -0.44
CA GLU A 51 -11.88 -19.29 0.17
C GLU A 51 -11.81 -19.51 1.69
N GLN A 52 -11.15 -20.59 2.12
CA GLN A 52 -10.98 -20.89 3.53
C GLN A 52 -10.12 -19.84 4.24
N ALA A 53 -8.99 -19.45 3.67
CA ALA A 53 -8.10 -18.47 4.28
C ALA A 53 -8.72 -17.07 4.39
N ILE A 54 -9.57 -16.69 3.42
CA ILE A 54 -10.38 -15.47 3.49
C ILE A 54 -11.36 -15.55 4.66
N LYS A 55 -12.06 -16.67 4.81
CA LYS A 55 -13.00 -16.89 5.92
C LYS A 55 -12.30 -16.82 7.27
N ASP A 56 -11.20 -17.55 7.42
CA ASP A 56 -10.43 -17.62 8.66
C ASP A 56 -9.86 -16.24 9.03
N LEU A 57 -9.30 -15.50 8.06
CA LEU A 57 -8.79 -14.15 8.32
C LEU A 57 -9.92 -13.19 8.73
N ARG A 58 -11.11 -13.32 8.13
CA ARG A 58 -12.29 -12.53 8.50
C ARG A 58 -12.67 -12.78 9.96
N GLU A 59 -12.72 -14.03 10.39
CA GLU A 59 -13.00 -14.40 11.78
C GLU A 59 -11.91 -13.86 12.73
N LEU A 60 -10.64 -13.99 12.36
CA LEU A 60 -9.52 -13.44 13.13
C LEU A 60 -9.62 -11.92 13.30
N ILE A 61 -9.94 -11.18 12.24
CA ILE A 61 -10.12 -9.73 12.28
C ILE A 61 -11.31 -9.36 13.16
N GLN A 62 -12.44 -10.05 13.05
CA GLN A 62 -13.63 -9.78 13.86
C GLN A 62 -13.39 -10.01 15.36
N ASN A 63 -12.45 -10.89 15.72
CA ASN A 63 -12.05 -11.13 17.10
C ASN A 63 -11.06 -10.07 17.65
N GLU A 64 -10.55 -9.16 16.82
CA GLU A 64 -9.67 -8.08 17.26
C GLU A 64 -10.45 -6.92 17.89
N LYS A 65 -10.13 -6.62 19.16
CA LYS A 65 -10.84 -5.58 19.93
C LYS A 65 -10.43 -4.15 19.59
N TYR A 66 -9.23 -3.97 19.04
CA TYR A 66 -8.59 -2.66 18.90
C TYR A 66 -8.37 -2.23 17.45
N LEU A 67 -8.77 -3.07 16.48
CA LEU A 67 -8.60 -2.79 15.06
C LEU A 67 -9.97 -2.91 14.37
N ASN A 68 -10.45 -1.77 13.85
CA ASN A 68 -11.60 -1.75 12.96
C ASN A 68 -11.09 -1.72 11.52
N LEU A 69 -11.30 -2.82 10.78
CA LEU A 69 -10.66 -3.07 9.49
C LEU A 69 -11.70 -3.42 8.44
N PRO A 70 -11.46 -3.06 7.17
CA PRO A 70 -12.28 -3.55 6.06
C PRO A 70 -12.28 -5.09 6.00
N LEU A 71 -13.45 -5.66 5.70
CA LEU A 71 -13.66 -7.10 5.56
C LEU A 71 -13.92 -7.52 4.11
N ASP A 72 -13.64 -6.62 3.15
CA ASP A 72 -13.73 -6.90 1.72
C ASP A 72 -12.67 -7.94 1.31
N ASP A 73 -13.06 -8.91 0.49
CA ASP A 73 -12.19 -10.00 0.07
C ASP A 73 -10.94 -9.47 -0.65
N GLU A 74 -11.10 -8.47 -1.51
CA GLU A 74 -9.99 -7.81 -2.22
C GLU A 74 -8.99 -7.18 -1.25
N TYR A 75 -9.49 -6.53 -0.19
CA TYR A 75 -8.64 -5.92 0.84
C TYR A 75 -7.88 -6.98 1.64
N MET A 76 -8.56 -8.04 2.07
CA MET A 76 -7.94 -9.14 2.80
C MET A 76 -6.90 -9.89 1.94
N MET A 77 -7.18 -10.05 0.64
CA MET A 77 -6.25 -10.65 -0.32
C MET A 77 -4.93 -9.89 -0.43
N MET A 78 -4.92 -8.57 -0.21
CA MET A 78 -3.68 -7.78 -0.17
C MET A 78 -2.70 -8.27 0.89
N PHE A 79 -3.21 -8.82 2.00
CA PHE A 79 -2.40 -9.35 3.10
C PHE A 79 -2.20 -10.86 3.01
N LEU A 80 -3.17 -11.61 2.46
CA LEU A 80 -3.08 -13.05 2.28
C LEU A 80 -2.08 -13.47 1.20
N ARG A 81 -1.99 -12.73 0.07
CA ARG A 81 -1.06 -13.10 -1.02
C ARG A 81 0.40 -13.07 -0.58
N PRO A 82 0.92 -12.01 0.09
CA PRO A 82 2.29 -11.99 0.60
C PRO A 82 2.57 -12.99 1.73
N THR A 83 1.54 -13.64 2.28
CA THR A 83 1.66 -14.66 3.33
C THR A 83 1.19 -16.03 2.85
N HIS A 84 1.09 -16.24 1.54
CA HIS A 84 0.81 -17.54 0.91
C HIS A 84 -0.48 -18.18 1.46
N TYR A 85 -1.48 -17.32 1.71
CA TYR A 85 -2.78 -17.69 2.28
C TYR A 85 -2.71 -18.33 3.68
N TYR A 86 -1.73 -17.97 4.51
CA TYR A 86 -1.74 -18.27 5.95
C TYR A 86 -2.43 -17.13 6.74
N PRO A 87 -3.63 -17.35 7.31
CA PRO A 87 -4.44 -16.29 7.94
C PRO A 87 -3.76 -15.62 9.14
N GLU A 88 -3.15 -16.39 10.04
CA GLU A 88 -2.43 -15.84 11.21
C GLU A 88 -1.26 -14.95 10.82
N SER A 89 -0.53 -15.34 9.76
CA SER A 89 0.56 -14.52 9.22
C SER A 89 0.02 -13.24 8.58
N ALA A 90 -1.13 -13.31 7.91
CA ALA A 90 -1.79 -12.14 7.35
C ALA A 90 -2.25 -11.16 8.45
N LEU A 91 -2.85 -11.66 9.53
CA LEU A 91 -3.24 -10.85 10.69
C LEU A 91 -2.03 -10.16 11.32
N LYS A 92 -0.92 -10.90 11.54
CA LYS A 92 0.32 -10.31 12.06
C LYS A 92 0.84 -9.20 11.13
N ARG A 93 0.85 -9.43 9.82
CA ARG A 93 1.27 -8.43 8.83
C ARG A 93 0.38 -7.18 8.87
N LEU A 94 -0.92 -7.39 8.98
CA LEU A 94 -1.91 -6.33 9.05
C LEU A 94 -1.70 -5.49 10.31
N LYS A 95 -1.54 -6.12 11.49
CA LYS A 95 -1.23 -5.43 12.75
C LYS A 95 0.04 -4.57 12.62
N ASN A 96 1.10 -5.12 12.03
CA ASN A 96 2.34 -4.38 11.79
C ASN A 96 2.14 -3.17 10.86
N PHE A 97 1.33 -3.32 9.82
CA PHE A 97 1.01 -2.23 8.90
C PHE A 97 0.30 -1.06 9.61
N TYR A 98 -0.70 -1.35 10.44
CA TYR A 98 -1.38 -0.30 11.21
C TYR A 98 -0.52 0.27 12.33
N HIS A 99 0.34 -0.54 12.97
CA HIS A 99 1.33 -0.04 13.92
C HIS A 99 2.31 0.94 13.25
N MET A 100 2.79 0.61 12.06
CA MET A 100 3.63 1.53 11.27
C MET A 100 2.89 2.83 10.96
N LYS A 101 1.62 2.77 10.52
CA LYS A 101 0.81 3.97 10.28
C LYS A 101 0.67 4.84 11.53
N LEU A 102 0.41 4.25 12.69
CA LEU A 102 0.32 4.99 13.96
C LEU A 102 1.65 5.62 14.35
N LYS A 103 2.75 4.87 14.20
CA LYS A 103 4.10 5.32 14.55
C LYS A 103 4.61 6.45 13.65
N TYR A 104 4.24 6.42 12.37
CA TYR A 104 4.71 7.36 11.34
C TYR A 104 3.56 8.16 10.70
N GLY A 105 2.53 8.49 11.49
CA GLY A 105 1.27 9.09 11.03
C GLY A 105 1.46 10.28 10.09
N ILE A 106 2.38 11.20 10.42
CA ILE A 106 2.68 12.38 9.59
C ILE A 106 3.05 12.01 8.15
N ALA A 107 3.80 10.92 7.94
CA ALA A 107 4.20 10.47 6.62
C ALA A 107 3.16 9.57 5.94
N CYS A 108 2.17 9.07 6.69
CA CYS A 108 1.18 8.09 6.23
C CYS A 108 -0.23 8.65 6.07
N GLU A 109 -0.51 9.83 6.62
CA GLU A 109 -1.80 10.51 6.60
C GLU A 109 -1.88 11.54 5.46
N ASN A 110 -3.08 11.74 4.91
CA ASN A 110 -3.38 12.75 3.89
C ASN A 110 -2.41 12.77 2.69
N ILE A 111 -1.95 11.58 2.26
CA ILE A 111 -1.14 11.43 1.06
C ILE A 111 -1.99 11.73 -0.17
N ILE A 112 -2.09 13.01 -0.52
CA ILE A 112 -2.87 13.51 -1.65
C ILE A 112 -1.89 13.94 -2.74
N PRO A 113 -2.12 13.59 -4.02
CA PRO A 113 -1.21 13.95 -5.11
C PRO A 113 -0.84 15.44 -5.17
N SER A 114 -1.77 16.33 -4.82
CA SER A 114 -1.55 17.77 -4.78
C SER A 114 -0.47 18.20 -3.77
N GLN A 115 -0.33 17.51 -2.65
CA GLN A 115 0.68 17.80 -1.62
C GLN A 115 2.06 17.24 -1.99
N LEU A 116 2.11 16.23 -2.87
CA LEU A 116 3.35 15.59 -3.32
C LEU A 116 3.87 16.13 -4.65
N ARG A 117 3.27 17.20 -5.19
CA ARG A 117 3.57 17.74 -6.51
C ARG A 117 5.06 18.06 -6.70
N ASN A 118 5.68 18.67 -5.69
CA ASN A 118 7.11 18.98 -5.67
C ASN A 118 8.01 17.74 -5.76
N VAL A 119 7.59 16.60 -5.21
CA VAL A 119 8.32 15.32 -5.29
C VAL A 119 8.34 14.82 -6.74
N PHE A 120 7.18 14.87 -7.41
CA PHE A 120 7.06 14.48 -8.80
C PHE A 120 7.73 15.46 -9.75
N GLU A 121 7.56 16.77 -9.57
CA GLU A 121 8.18 17.82 -10.40
C GLU A 121 9.72 17.84 -10.29
N ALA A 122 10.26 17.52 -9.12
CA ALA A 122 11.70 17.36 -8.93
C ALA A 122 12.26 16.04 -9.51
N ASN A 123 11.43 15.22 -10.18
CA ASN A 123 11.77 13.90 -10.68
C ASN A 123 12.43 13.04 -9.59
N ILE A 124 11.97 13.13 -8.33
CA ILE A 124 12.49 12.31 -7.23
C ILE A 124 11.94 10.90 -7.36
N LEU A 125 10.65 10.77 -7.66
CA LEU A 125 9.96 9.51 -7.74
C LEU A 125 9.25 9.41 -9.10
N ASN A 126 9.70 8.48 -9.93
CA ASN A 126 9.20 8.26 -11.27
C ASN A 126 8.57 6.87 -11.35
N LEU A 127 7.28 6.81 -11.69
CA LEU A 127 6.61 5.55 -12.00
C LEU A 127 6.70 5.32 -13.50
N LEU A 128 7.36 4.24 -13.92
CA LEU A 128 7.53 3.94 -15.34
C LEU A 128 6.24 3.29 -15.90
N PRO A 129 5.86 3.62 -17.15
CA PRO A 129 4.71 2.99 -17.78
C PRO A 129 4.96 1.53 -18.14
N GLN A 130 6.22 1.16 -18.41
CA GLN A 130 6.60 -0.22 -18.68
C GLN A 130 6.61 -1.06 -17.40
N ARG A 131 6.24 -2.32 -17.55
CA ARG A 131 6.45 -3.37 -16.56
C ARG A 131 7.73 -4.14 -16.89
N ASP A 132 8.29 -4.82 -15.91
CA ASP A 132 9.40 -5.72 -16.17
C ASP A 132 8.93 -7.06 -16.76
N GLN A 133 9.88 -7.97 -17.02
CA GLN A 133 9.61 -9.30 -17.58
C GLN A 133 8.73 -10.21 -16.69
N HIS A 134 8.48 -9.81 -15.44
CA HIS A 134 7.61 -10.52 -14.50
C HIS A 134 6.30 -9.75 -14.23
N GLY A 135 6.02 -8.70 -15.00
CA GLY A 135 4.82 -7.89 -14.85
C GLY A 135 4.82 -6.98 -13.63
N ARG A 136 5.96 -6.71 -12.98
CA ARG A 136 6.05 -5.82 -11.81
C ARG A 136 6.03 -4.35 -12.24
N ARG A 137 5.41 -3.48 -11.42
CA ARG A 137 5.50 -2.02 -11.60
C ARG A 137 6.92 -1.55 -11.28
N LEU A 138 7.47 -0.69 -12.12
CA LEU A 138 8.81 -0.12 -11.95
C LEU A 138 8.71 1.29 -11.37
N LEU A 139 9.20 1.44 -10.14
CA LEU A 139 9.32 2.71 -9.45
C LEU A 139 10.81 3.09 -9.36
N VAL A 140 11.18 4.23 -9.95
CA VAL A 140 12.55 4.75 -9.92
C VAL A 140 12.63 5.89 -8.91
N LEU A 141 13.52 5.76 -7.93
CA LEU A 141 13.82 6.79 -6.95
C LEU A 141 15.18 7.42 -7.28
N GLU A 142 15.18 8.71 -7.60
CA GLU A 142 16.39 9.48 -7.84
C GLU A 142 16.83 10.21 -6.57
N ALA A 143 17.67 9.55 -5.77
CA ALA A 143 18.16 10.06 -4.49
C ALA A 143 19.54 10.74 -4.58
N GLY A 144 19.81 11.48 -5.66
CA GLY A 144 21.07 12.23 -5.82
C GLY A 144 21.17 13.43 -4.87
N SER A 145 22.38 13.84 -4.49
CA SER A 145 22.65 14.85 -3.44
C SER A 145 21.88 16.18 -3.63
N LYS A 146 21.69 16.62 -4.88
CA LYS A 146 20.96 17.85 -5.22
C LYS A 146 19.44 17.76 -5.02
N LYS A 147 18.89 16.56 -4.82
CA LYS A 147 17.45 16.30 -4.64
C LYS A 147 17.04 16.05 -3.18
N VAL A 148 18.01 15.82 -2.29
CA VAL A 148 17.77 15.56 -0.85
C VAL A 148 17.16 16.77 -0.15
N GLU A 149 17.57 17.97 -0.52
CA GLU A 149 16.99 19.22 0.01
C GLU A 149 15.51 19.35 -0.38
N ALA A 150 15.17 19.05 -1.65
CA ALA A 150 13.79 19.08 -2.12
C ALA A 150 12.89 18.02 -1.43
N ILE A 151 13.42 16.82 -1.16
CA ILE A 151 12.71 15.77 -0.38
C ILE A 151 12.43 16.26 1.04
N THR A 152 13.43 16.87 1.67
CA THR A 152 13.35 17.33 3.07
C THR A 152 12.34 18.48 3.22
N SER A 153 12.30 19.39 2.25
CA SER A 153 11.29 20.46 2.21
C SER A 153 9.87 19.92 1.94
N ALA A 154 9.72 18.85 1.15
CA ALA A 154 8.42 18.25 0.85
C ALA A 154 7.77 17.57 2.07
N LEU A 155 8.59 16.99 2.95
CA LEU A 155 8.14 16.21 4.10
C LEU A 155 7.97 17.04 5.39
N GLY A 156 7.99 18.38 5.27
CA GLY A 156 7.77 19.28 6.41
C GLY A 156 8.99 19.47 7.33
N GLY A 157 10.20 19.16 6.86
CA GLY A 157 11.45 19.35 7.59
C GLY A 157 12.33 18.09 7.65
N PRO A 158 13.52 18.18 8.28
CA PRO A 158 14.40 17.04 8.44
C PRO A 158 13.72 15.93 9.23
N ILE A 159 13.59 14.76 8.60
CA ILE A 159 13.15 13.55 9.30
C ILE A 159 14.15 13.31 10.44
N PRO A 160 13.70 13.24 11.71
CA PRO A 160 14.59 12.93 12.82
C PRO A 160 15.32 11.63 12.50
N ARG A 161 16.66 11.65 12.57
CA ARG A 161 17.44 10.41 12.50
C ARG A 161 17.17 9.63 13.78
N HIS A 162 16.06 8.90 13.83
CA HIS A 162 15.93 7.85 14.82
C HIS A 162 16.96 6.80 14.45
N SER A 163 17.90 6.54 15.37
CA SER A 163 18.74 5.35 15.33
C SER A 163 17.83 4.17 15.00
N ILE A 164 18.17 3.41 13.97
CA ILE A 164 17.50 2.15 13.69
C ILE A 164 17.80 1.26 14.91
N ASP A 165 16.90 1.29 15.89
CA ASP A 165 16.97 0.40 17.02
C ASP A 165 16.58 -0.99 16.51
N ARG A 166 17.59 -1.82 16.26
CA ARG A 166 17.42 -3.18 15.79
C ARG A 166 16.83 -4.12 16.86
N THR A 167 16.59 -3.62 18.08
CA THR A 167 16.19 -4.45 19.23
C THR A 167 14.68 -4.59 19.43
N GLY A 168 13.84 -3.92 18.63
CA GLY A 168 12.38 -3.89 18.84
C GLY A 168 11.54 -4.90 18.03
N PHE A 169 12.10 -6.01 17.54
CA PHE A 169 11.34 -7.03 16.78
C PHE A 169 10.95 -8.25 17.62
N ASP A 170 10.72 -8.07 18.93
CA ASP A 170 10.09 -9.10 19.74
C ASP A 170 8.59 -8.88 19.76
N GLY A 171 7.88 -9.78 19.07
CA GLY A 171 6.44 -9.75 18.85
C GLY A 171 5.60 -10.02 20.11
N GLY A 172 5.80 -9.24 21.17
CA GLY A 172 5.03 -9.38 22.40
C GLY A 172 5.16 -8.17 23.32
N ALA A 173 4.24 -7.22 23.22
CA ALA A 173 3.67 -6.53 24.38
C ALA A 173 2.48 -5.64 23.98
N LEU A 174 1.45 -5.75 24.82
CA LEU A 174 0.12 -5.17 24.77
C LEU A 174 0.06 -3.65 24.50
N LEU A 175 -0.98 -3.24 23.77
CA LEU A 175 -1.48 -1.86 23.68
C LEU A 175 -2.28 -1.51 24.96
N PRO A 176 -1.84 -0.60 25.85
CA PRO A 176 -2.64 -0.23 27.02
C PRO A 176 -3.48 1.05 26.84
N ASN A 177 -3.31 1.84 25.78
CA ASN A 177 -3.91 3.18 25.73
C ASN A 177 -4.51 3.53 24.37
N LEU A 178 -5.67 2.93 24.07
CA LEU A 178 -6.56 3.40 23.01
C LEU A 178 -7.49 4.46 23.60
N ARG A 179 -7.09 5.75 23.59
CA ARG A 179 -8.07 6.83 23.80
C ARG A 179 -8.91 6.94 22.54
N ARG A 180 -10.23 6.76 22.69
CA ARG A 180 -11.23 7.08 21.67
C ARG A 180 -11.07 8.56 21.30
N SER A 181 -10.51 8.82 20.12
CA SER A 181 -10.53 10.14 19.49
C SER A 181 -11.13 9.98 18.11
N GLY A 182 -12.41 10.36 18.01
CA GLY A 182 -13.06 10.86 16.80
C GLY A 182 -13.01 9.99 15.55
N ASP A 183 -14.06 9.20 15.34
CA ASP A 183 -14.82 9.15 14.08
C ASP A 183 -14.04 9.36 12.76
N HIS A 184 -13.00 8.56 12.51
CA HIS A 184 -12.39 8.45 11.18
C HIS A 184 -12.93 7.20 10.49
N ARG A 185 -14.07 7.37 9.83
CA ARG A 185 -14.63 6.40 8.89
C ARG A 185 -13.66 6.23 7.72
N TYR A 186 -12.78 5.23 7.78
CA TYR A 186 -12.14 4.69 6.58
C TYR A 186 -13.20 3.92 5.80
N GLY A 187 -13.90 4.61 4.89
CA GLY A 187 -14.90 4.00 4.03
C GLY A 187 -16.04 4.92 3.67
N ARG A 188 -15.82 5.81 2.69
CA ARG A 188 -16.83 6.19 1.70
C ARG A 188 -16.10 6.57 0.42
N ALA A 189 -16.27 5.74 -0.60
CA ALA A 189 -16.03 6.10 -1.98
C ALA A 189 -16.87 7.33 -2.32
N ALA A 190 -16.27 8.27 -3.03
CA ALA A 190 -16.97 9.37 -3.66
C ALA A 190 -17.99 8.82 -4.66
N THR A 191 -19.25 9.23 -4.51
CA THR A 191 -20.22 9.35 -5.60
C THR A 191 -20.00 10.64 -6.35
#